data_AF-A0A9X6YNH0-F1
#
_entry.id   AF-A0A9X6YNH0-F1
#
_cell.length_a   1.000
_cell.length_b   1.000
_cell.length_c   1.000
_cell.angle_alpha   90.00
_cell.angle_beta   90.00
_cell.angle_gamma   90.00
#
_symmetry.space_group_name_H-M   'P 1'
#
loop_
_entity.id
_entity.type
_entity.pdbx_description
1 polymer ?
#
loop_
_entity_poly.entity_id
_entity_poly.type
_entity_poly.pdbx_seq_one_letter_code
_entity_poly.pdbx_strand_id
1 'polypeptide(L)' 'MENEQLEQKYDLSKIYTYTEHPDKISGRCDNCGNTAFKSSVKDFIFLRECRQCGMKKIIYPYPQGFFLCKINATQLI' A
#
# COMPACT_ATOMS: atom_id res chain seq x y z
N MET A 1 14.67 -29.23 7.33
CA MET A 1 15.34 -28.47 6.26
C MET A 1 14.83 -27.05 6.37
N GLU A 2 15.63 -26.19 6.98
CA GLU A 2 15.36 -24.76 7.11
C GLU A 2 15.22 -24.15 5.72
N ASN A 3 14.04 -23.61 5.44
CA ASN A 3 13.86 -22.73 4.31
C ASN A 3 14.49 -21.40 4.71
N GLU A 4 15.75 -21.18 4.35
CA GLU A 4 16.37 -19.86 4.31
C GLU A 4 15.58 -19.01 3.32
N GLN A 5 14.45 -18.48 3.78
CA GLN A 5 13.72 -17.46 3.08
C GLN A 5 14.63 -16.26 3.08
N LEU A 6 15.30 -16.02 1.95
CA LEU A 6 16.03 -14.79 1.65
C LEU A 6 15.21 -13.64 2.25
N GLU A 7 15.70 -13.07 3.35
CA GLU A 7 15.09 -11.90 3.95
C GLU A 7 15.23 -10.80 2.90
N GLN A 8 14.16 -10.60 2.13
CA GLN A 8 14.05 -9.44 1.26
C GLN A 8 14.05 -8.25 2.18
N LYS A 9 15.24 -7.67 2.35
CA LYS A 9 15.47 -6.56 3.26
C LYS A 9 14.81 -5.32 2.63
N TYR A 10 13.58 -5.04 3.06
CA TYR A 10 12.86 -3.86 2.63
C TYR A 10 13.50 -2.62 3.24
N ASP A 11 13.58 -1.55 2.46
CA ASP A 11 14.03 -0.26 2.96
C ASP A 11 12.85 0.43 3.64
N LEU A 12 12.93 0.56 4.97
CA LEU A 12 11.88 1.18 5.80
C LEU A 12 11.74 2.70 5.56
N SER A 13 12.71 3.32 4.90
CA SER A 13 12.68 4.74 4.54
C SER A 13 11.80 5.01 3.32
N LYS A 14 11.49 3.96 2.54
CA LYS A 14 10.69 4.06 1.33
C LYS A 14 9.24 3.68 1.59
N ILE A 15 8.34 4.31 0.85
CA ILE A 15 6.92 3.97 0.85
C ILE A 15 6.63 3.19 -0.42
N TYR A 16 6.08 1.99 -0.27
CA TYR A 16 5.78 1.10 -1.39
C TYR A 16 4.31 1.21 -1.78
N THR A 17 3.99 1.04 -3.06
CA THR A 17 2.59 0.98 -3.50
C THR A 17 2.12 -0.47 -3.53
N TYR A 18 0.92 -0.74 -3.03
CA TYR A 18 0.33 -2.08 -3.01
C TYR A 18 0.14 -2.69 -4.40
N THR A 19 -0.05 -1.86 -5.44
CA THR A 19 -0.16 -2.31 -6.83
C THR A 19 1.15 -2.90 -7.37
N GLU A 20 2.30 -2.33 -6.99
CA GLU A 20 3.62 -2.79 -7.42
C GLU A 20 4.15 -3.90 -6.51
N HIS A 21 3.86 -3.78 -5.21
CA HIS A 21 4.35 -4.66 -4.16
C HIS A 21 3.17 -5.16 -3.32
N PRO A 22 2.35 -6.09 -3.85
CA PRO A 22 1.28 -6.71 -3.09
C PRO A 22 1.83 -7.49 -1.90
N ASP A 23 1.00 -7.71 -0.88
CA ASP A 23 1.38 -8.54 0.26
C ASP A 23 1.61 -9.98 -0.20
N LYS A 24 2.72 -10.60 0.23
CA LYS A 24 2.96 -12.03 0.01
C LYS A 24 1.94 -12.89 0.77
N ILE A 25 1.60 -12.44 1.98
CA ILE A 25 0.57 -13.04 2.83
C ILE A 25 -0.36 -11.91 3.26
N SER A 26 -1.60 -11.95 2.77
CA SER A 26 -2.61 -10.94 3.07
C SER A 26 -2.73 -10.70 4.57
N GLY A 27 -2.66 -9.44 4.99
CA GLY A 27 -2.79 -9.06 6.39
C GLY A 27 -1.54 -9.30 7.25
N ARG A 28 -0.41 -9.71 6.65
CA ARG A 28 0.90 -9.76 7.32
C ARG A 28 1.88 -8.78 6.70
N CYS A 29 2.81 -8.30 7.50
CA CYS A 29 3.87 -7.41 7.03
C CYS A 29 4.92 -8.23 6.30
N ASP A 30 5.29 -7.85 5.08
CA ASP A 30 6.28 -8.61 4.29
C ASP A 30 7.69 -8.57 4.91
N ASN A 31 7.97 -7.56 5.74
CA ASN A 31 9.27 -7.41 6.38
C ASN A 31 9.40 -8.14 7.72
N CYS A 32 8.34 -8.20 8.54
CA CYS A 32 8.44 -8.75 9.91
C CYS A 32 7.34 -9.76 10.28
N GLY A 33 6.40 -10.05 9.37
CA GLY A 33 5.32 -11.00 9.60
C GLY A 33 4.22 -10.55 10.56
N ASN A 34 4.33 -9.36 11.17
CA ASN A 34 3.35 -8.83 12.12
C ASN A 34 1.98 -8.58 11.45
N THR A 35 0.91 -8.73 12.22
CA THR A 35 -0.50 -8.51 11.82
C THR A 35 -1.04 -7.15 12.27
N ALA A 36 -0.37 -6.47 13.20
CA ALA A 36 -0.83 -5.19 13.72
C ALA A 36 -0.35 -4.01 12.86
N PHE A 37 -1.30 -3.28 12.28
CA PHE A 37 -1.05 -2.09 11.46
C PHE A 37 -1.67 -0.83 12.08
N LYS A 38 -1.06 0.32 11.77
CA LYS A 38 -1.64 1.64 11.93
C LYS A 38 -2.03 2.11 10.54
N SER A 39 -3.31 2.38 10.34
CA SER A 39 -3.84 2.83 9.07
C SER A 39 -4.21 4.31 9.18
N SER A 40 -3.88 5.11 8.17
CA SER A 40 -4.25 6.51 8.07
C SER A 40 -4.78 6.79 6.67
N VAL A 41 -5.81 7.62 6.57
CA VAL A 41 -6.36 8.07 5.29
C VAL A 41 -6.11 9.55 5.15
N LYS A 42 -5.47 9.95 4.06
CA LYS A 42 -5.23 11.36 3.75
C LYS A 42 -5.35 11.55 2.24
N ASP A 43 -6.10 12.58 1.81
CA ASP A 43 -6.22 12.96 0.40
C ASP A 43 -6.59 11.77 -0.52
N PHE A 44 -7.54 10.93 -0.09
CA PHE A 44 -7.98 9.70 -0.78
C PHE A 44 -6.91 8.60 -0.91
N ILE A 45 -5.77 8.75 -0.24
CA ILE A 45 -4.71 7.75 -0.16
C ILE A 45 -4.83 7.01 1.17
N PHE A 46 -4.88 5.67 1.12
CA PHE A 46 -4.85 4.85 2.31
C PHE A 46 -3.41 4.43 2.60
N LEU A 47 -2.83 4.97 3.66
CA LEU A 47 -1.49 4.62 4.14
C LEU A 47 -1.58 3.55 5.23
N ARG A 48 -0.95 2.40 4.99
CA ARG A 48 -0.81 1.30 5.95
C ARG A 48 0.61 1.26 6.46
N GLU A 49 0.78 1.43 7.77
CA GLU A 49 2.07 1.38 8.47
C GLU A 49 2.12 0.19 9.44
N CYS A 50 3.17 -0.62 9.39
CA CYS A 50 3.34 -1.71 10.36
C CYS A 50 3.73 -1.16 11.74
N ARG A 51 3.04 -1.58 12.81
CA ARG A 51 3.35 -1.10 14.17
C ARG A 51 4.67 -1.62 14.74
N GLN A 52 5.24 -2.68 14.17
CA GLN A 52 6.46 -3.32 14.69
C GLN A 52 7.72 -2.80 13.98
N CYS A 53 7.73 -2.80 12.65
CA CYS A 53 8.91 -2.37 11.88
C CYS A 53 8.76 -1.00 11.22
N GLY A 54 7.57 -0.39 11.21
CA GLY A 54 7.34 0.90 10.56
C GLY A 54 7.26 0.86 9.03
N MET A 55 7.24 -0.32 8.39
CA MET A 55 7.09 -0.44 6.93
C MET A 55 5.76 0.18 6.48
N LYS A 56 5.82 1.01 5.43
CA LYS A 56 4.68 1.75 4.90
C LYS A 56 4.29 1.25 3.51
N LYS A 57 2.99 1.03 3.32
CA LYS A 57 2.38 0.76 2.03
C LYS A 57 1.24 1.72 1.74
N ILE A 58 1.19 2.23 0.52
CA ILE A 58 0.08 3.00 0.01
C ILE A 58 -0.88 2.08 -0.74
N ILE A 59 -2.17 2.17 -0.40
CA ILE A 59 -3.27 1.53 -1.11
C ILE A 59 -4.09 2.65 -1.75
N TYR A 60 -4.22 2.60 -3.07
CA TYR A 60 -5.13 3.49 -3.80
C TYR A 60 -6.51 2.83 -3.84
N PRO A 61 -7.53 3.40 -3.17
CA PRO A 61 -8.87 2.81 -3.14
C PRO A 61 -9.59 2.90 -4.48
N TYR A 62 -9.10 3.72 -5.42
CA TYR A 62 -9.65 3.87 -6.76
C TYR A 62 -8.62 3.49 -7.82
N PRO A 63 -9.03 2.75 -8.87
CA PRO A 63 -8.20 2.58 -10.05
C PRO A 63 -7.97 3.95 -10.69
N GLN A 64 -6.72 4.24 -11.04
CA GLN A 64 -6.25 5.56 -11.51
C GLN A 64 -6.98 6.09 -12.76
N GLY A 65 -7.83 5.27 -13.41
CA GLY A 65 -8.70 5.66 -14.53
C GLY A 65 -10.06 6.27 -14.17
N PHE A 66 -10.49 6.27 -12.89
CA PHE A 66 -11.84 6.74 -12.54
C PHE A 66 -11.97 8.27 -12.41
N PHE A 67 -10.86 9.00 -12.37
CA PHE A 67 -10.86 10.47 -12.22
C PHE A 67 -11.15 11.24 -13.52
N LEU A 68 -10.97 10.63 -14.70
CA LEU A 68 -11.14 11.32 -15.99
C LEU A 68 -12.59 11.52 -16.43
N CYS A 69 -13.57 10.88 -15.77
CA CYS A 69 -14.98 10.93 -16.23
C CYS A 69 -15.75 12.19 -15.75
N LYS A 70 -15.20 13.02 -14.86
CA LYS A 70 -15.95 14.14 -14.26
C LYS A 70 -15.66 15.55 -14.78
N ILE A 71 -14.78 15.71 -15.79
CA ILE A 71 -14.45 17.05 -16.30
C ILE A 71 -15.20 17.42 -17.59
N ASN A 72 -15.83 16.46 -18.30
CA ASN A 72 -16.54 16.74 -19.56
C ASN A 72 -18.07 16.67 -19.42
N ALA A 73 -18.64 17.42 -18.47
CA ALA A 73 -20.10 17.59 -18.39
C ALA A 73 -20.51 19.03 -18.04
N THR A 74 -19.74 20.03 -18.49
CA THR A 74 -20.12 21.44 -18.31
C THR A 74 -19.70 22.29 -19.51
N GLN A 75 -20.06 21.85 -20.71
CA GLN A 75 -20.14 22.76 -21.85
C GLN A 75 -21.13 22.21 -22.87
N LEU A 76 -22.37 22.68 -22.79
CA LEU A 76 -23.32 22.82 -23.90
C LEU A 76 -24.52 23.59 -23.33
N ILE A 77 -24.36 24.91 -23.40
CA ILE A 77 -25.46 25.85 -23.64
C ILE A 77 -25.93 25.61 -25.07
#